data_AF-A0A370L8P1-F1
#
_entry.id   AF-A0A370L8P1-F1
#
_cell.length_a   1.000
_cell.length_b   1.000
_cell.length_c   1.000
_cell.angle_alpha   90.00
_cell.angle_beta   90.00
_cell.angle_gamma   90.00
#
_symmetry.space_group_name_H-M   'P 1'
#
loop_
_entity.id
_entity.type
_entity.pdbx_description
1 polymer ?
#
loop_
_entity_poly.entity_id
_entity_poly.type
_entity_poly.pdbx_seq_one_letter_code
_entity_poly.pdbx_strand_id
1 'polypeptide(L)'
;MVQNGGAPPALLLGVLASMGEASGKPDFSRIEHDLLRKADDFRALRARLLTPLGLDSEFDRLRAEAVRALAEGRLAEADRTLAQAEQRNLDGVSAADKMSKERLLIAARGRADRGATALLQLNPKAYRDAAERFAEAALIAESAEAERGRAYALMQADALARIGADFRDRSGFAASITHLRSMLAKLDNFEQTVAWAEAQMRLARSLTGLAYLEPETSALREAADIYRTTLEDLREKQAPRLWLTFHSRLGEVLARLGEREDDAVLLAEGVDAFRTALAGTTQADAPREWTRLQFEFGKALVSLGLRASGASALEAAVNCFKLVLDQRRRDSAPLDWAEVQDRIGFALASLSAHYREDVVLEEAIAAYDAALEERRRETVPALWAQSAGGRAEARLQLARRLSDRALAEQAAGELMGVIETLRGLDHAADAKRFEPRLVEAGALIQQLRKG
;
A
#
# COMPACT_ATOMS: atom_id res chain seq x y z
N MET A 1 -11.85 -7.28 17.87
CA MET A 1 -11.27 -6.05 18.44
C MET A 1 -9.89 -5.89 17.81
N VAL A 2 -9.84 -5.23 16.66
CA VAL A 2 -8.62 -5.01 15.88
C VAL A 2 -7.68 -4.12 16.70
N GLN A 3 -6.40 -4.47 16.77
CA GLN A 3 -5.41 -3.60 17.38
C GLN A 3 -5.45 -2.28 16.64
N ASN A 4 -5.93 -1.27 17.34
CA ASN A 4 -6.38 -0.01 16.79
C ASN A 4 -5.26 0.86 16.21
N GLY A 5 -4.07 0.36 15.87
CA GLY A 5 -2.98 1.16 15.33
C GLY A 5 -2.61 2.39 16.17
N GLY A 6 -3.04 2.46 17.45
CA GLY A 6 -2.99 3.65 18.31
C GLY A 6 -4.10 4.71 18.10
N ALA A 7 -5.00 4.53 17.13
CA ALA A 7 -6.17 5.36 16.90
C ALA A 7 -7.36 4.98 17.81
N PRO A 8 -8.11 5.94 18.37
CA PRO A 8 -9.29 5.62 19.17
C PRO A 8 -10.41 4.94 18.36
N PRO A 9 -11.19 3.99 18.95
CA PRO A 9 -12.30 3.35 18.24
C PRO A 9 -13.33 4.36 17.72
N ALA A 10 -13.62 5.41 18.50
CA ALA A 10 -14.55 6.46 18.13
C ALA A 10 -14.11 7.24 16.88
N LEU A 11 -12.79 7.45 16.70
CA LEU A 11 -12.26 8.04 15.47
C LEU A 11 -12.59 7.15 14.27
N LEU A 12 -12.28 5.85 14.34
CA LEU A 12 -12.52 4.93 13.22
C LEU A 12 -14.01 4.85 12.87
N LEU A 13 -14.90 4.90 13.87
CA LEU A 13 -16.35 5.00 13.64
C LEU A 13 -16.74 6.30 12.95
N GLY A 14 -16.16 7.44 13.35
CA GLY A 14 -16.37 8.73 12.68
C GLY A 14 -15.88 8.73 11.22
N VAL A 15 -14.75 8.08 10.95
CA VAL A 15 -14.21 7.88 9.60
C VAL A 15 -15.18 7.03 8.77
N LEU A 16 -15.65 5.91 9.29
CA LEU A 16 -16.64 5.06 8.61
C LEU A 16 -17.93 5.81 8.30
N ALA A 17 -18.45 6.59 9.25
CA ALA A 17 -19.64 7.41 9.04
C ALA A 17 -19.47 8.43 7.90
N SER A 18 -18.23 8.91 7.66
CA SER A 18 -17.92 9.87 6.59
C SER A 18 -17.86 9.27 5.19
N MET A 19 -17.86 7.92 5.06
CA MET A 19 -17.92 7.24 3.76
C MET A 19 -19.28 7.41 3.07
N GLY A 20 -20.34 7.65 3.86
CA GLY A 20 -21.71 7.65 3.38
C GLY A 20 -22.26 6.24 3.10
N GLU A 21 -23.47 6.15 2.54
CA GLU A 21 -24.05 4.89 2.09
C GLU A 21 -23.37 4.44 0.79
N ALA A 22 -22.51 3.43 0.87
CA ALA A 22 -22.02 2.75 -0.33
C ALA A 22 -23.14 1.87 -0.90
N SER A 23 -23.51 2.08 -2.16
CA SER A 23 -24.46 1.25 -2.90
C SER A 23 -23.83 -0.11 -3.26
N GLY A 24 -23.67 -1.01 -2.30
CA GLY A 24 -23.10 -2.33 -2.52
C GLY A 24 -22.76 -3.09 -1.24
N LYS A 25 -22.40 -4.37 -1.36
CA LYS A 25 -21.84 -5.13 -0.24
C LYS A 25 -20.49 -4.53 0.15
N PRO A 26 -20.24 -4.26 1.45
CA PRO A 26 -18.97 -3.71 1.89
C PRO A 26 -17.81 -4.68 1.60
N ASP A 27 -16.77 -4.20 0.94
CA ASP A 27 -15.49 -4.88 0.83
C ASP A 27 -14.70 -4.64 2.13
N PHE A 28 -14.80 -5.59 3.06
CA PHE A 28 -14.18 -5.49 4.37
C PHE A 28 -12.65 -5.41 4.32
N SER A 29 -12.00 -6.02 3.32
CA SER A 29 -10.55 -5.97 3.18
C SER A 29 -10.09 -4.55 2.83
N ARG A 30 -10.82 -3.91 1.92
CA ARG A 30 -10.57 -2.50 1.55
C ARG A 30 -10.86 -1.56 2.72
N ILE A 31 -11.97 -1.77 3.43
CA ILE A 31 -12.33 -0.95 4.59
C ILE A 31 -11.26 -1.05 5.68
N GLU A 32 -10.78 -2.26 6.00
CA GLU A 32 -9.71 -2.44 6.98
C GLU A 32 -8.43 -1.71 6.57
N HIS A 33 -8.01 -1.88 5.32
CA HIS A 33 -6.84 -1.18 4.76
C HIS A 33 -6.98 0.34 4.85
N ASP A 34 -8.14 0.88 4.46
CA ASP A 34 -8.41 2.32 4.54
C ASP A 34 -8.39 2.81 6.00
N LEU A 35 -8.99 2.07 6.94
CA LEU A 35 -8.99 2.43 8.35
C LEU A 35 -7.61 2.40 8.99
N LEU A 36 -6.76 1.43 8.65
CA LEU A 36 -5.37 1.38 9.10
C LEU A 36 -4.60 2.61 8.61
N ARG A 37 -4.77 2.98 7.34
CA ARG A 37 -4.16 4.19 6.80
C ARG A 37 -4.64 5.46 7.52
N LYS A 38 -5.93 5.53 7.87
CA LYS A 38 -6.50 6.66 8.62
C LYS A 38 -6.00 6.74 10.05
N ALA A 39 -5.75 5.60 10.69
CA ALA A 39 -5.12 5.54 12.00
C ALA A 39 -3.72 6.17 11.96
N ASP A 40 -2.95 5.87 10.91
CA ASP A 40 -1.61 6.41 10.69
C ASP A 40 -1.65 7.93 10.42
N ASP A 41 -2.56 8.38 9.56
CA ASP A 41 -2.81 9.80 9.30
C ASP A 41 -3.13 10.57 10.60
N PHE A 42 -4.01 9.99 11.44
CA PHE A 42 -4.36 10.59 12.72
C PHE A 42 -3.18 10.64 13.69
N ARG A 43 -2.35 9.59 13.76
CA ARG A 43 -1.15 9.60 14.61
C ARG A 43 -0.21 10.74 14.23
N ALA A 44 0.04 10.90 12.93
CA ALA A 44 0.88 11.98 12.41
C ALA A 44 0.29 13.36 12.72
N LEU A 45 -1.01 13.55 12.48
CA LEU A 45 -1.71 14.80 12.77
C LEU A 45 -1.72 15.12 14.27
N ARG A 46 -2.02 14.14 15.13
CA ARG A 46 -2.01 14.29 16.58
C ARG A 46 -0.64 14.73 17.09
N ALA A 47 0.44 14.08 16.65
CA ALA A 47 1.79 14.48 17.03
C ALA A 47 2.09 15.94 16.64
N ARG A 48 1.65 16.34 15.44
CA ARG A 48 1.82 17.70 14.94
C ARG A 48 1.02 18.72 15.74
N LEU A 49 -0.25 18.43 16.05
CA LEU A 49 -1.16 19.27 16.83
C LEU A 49 -0.71 19.46 18.29
N LEU A 50 -0.15 18.42 18.91
CA LEU A 50 0.33 18.48 20.29
C LEU A 50 1.72 19.11 20.45
N THR A 51 2.43 19.41 19.35
CA THR A 51 3.69 20.16 19.41
C THR A 51 3.39 21.65 19.60
N PRO A 52 3.75 22.27 20.74
CA PRO A 52 3.50 23.69 20.99
C PRO A 52 4.19 24.58 19.96
N LEU A 53 3.55 25.68 19.56
CA LEU A 53 4.13 26.64 18.62
C LEU A 53 4.58 27.95 19.28
N GLY A 54 4.31 28.14 20.57
CA GLY A 54 4.80 29.29 21.33
C GLY A 54 4.14 30.62 20.94
N LEU A 55 2.98 30.59 20.27
CA LEU A 55 2.20 31.80 19.97
C LEU A 55 1.54 32.36 21.23
N ASP A 56 0.61 31.60 21.81
CA ASP A 56 0.06 31.80 23.15
C ASP A 56 -0.60 30.51 23.67
N SER A 57 -0.94 30.48 24.96
CA SER A 57 -1.51 29.30 25.62
C SER A 57 -2.89 28.90 25.11
N GLU A 58 -3.68 29.84 24.62
CA GLU A 58 -5.04 29.55 24.14
C GLU A 58 -5.02 28.96 22.72
N PHE A 59 -4.09 29.39 21.87
CA PHE A 59 -3.81 28.78 20.58
C PHE A 59 -3.42 27.30 20.72
N ASP A 60 -2.47 27.00 21.61
CA ASP A 60 -2.05 25.61 21.85
C ASP A 60 -3.17 24.79 22.52
N ARG A 61 -3.99 25.42 23.37
CA ARG A 61 -5.18 24.78 23.96
C ARG A 61 -6.21 24.40 22.90
N LEU A 62 -6.54 25.28 21.96
CA LEU A 62 -7.48 24.98 20.87
C LEU A 62 -6.99 23.81 20.01
N ARG A 63 -5.69 23.72 19.74
CA ARG A 63 -5.10 22.58 19.00
C ARG A 63 -5.20 21.27 19.79
N ALA A 64 -4.98 21.30 21.10
CA ALA A 64 -5.19 20.15 21.96
C ALA A 64 -6.68 19.75 22.06
N GLU A 65 -7.59 20.71 22.03
CA GLU A 65 -9.04 20.47 21.97
C GLU A 65 -9.47 19.82 20.66
N ALA A 66 -8.93 20.27 19.53
CA ALA A 66 -9.14 19.61 18.24
C ALA A 66 -8.69 18.14 18.27
N VAL A 67 -7.55 17.83 18.90
CA VAL A 67 -7.10 16.43 19.08
C VAL A 67 -8.10 15.59 19.88
N ARG A 68 -8.71 16.16 20.92
CA ARG A 68 -9.77 15.47 21.69
C ARG A 68 -11.01 15.22 20.84
N ALA A 69 -11.47 16.23 20.10
CA ALA A 69 -12.59 16.08 19.18
C ALA A 69 -12.33 15.00 18.10
N LEU A 70 -11.11 14.97 17.53
CA LEU A 70 -10.69 13.92 16.59
C LEU A 70 -10.71 12.53 17.25
N ALA A 71 -10.15 12.41 18.46
CA ALA A 71 -10.13 11.16 19.21
C ALA A 71 -11.54 10.61 19.49
N GLU A 72 -12.53 11.50 19.60
CA GLU A 72 -13.93 11.18 19.83
C GLU A 72 -14.75 11.07 18.52
N GLY A 73 -14.08 11.09 17.36
CA GLY A 73 -14.71 10.93 16.04
C GLY A 73 -15.45 12.16 15.52
N ARG A 74 -15.37 13.31 16.20
CA ARG A 74 -16.04 14.56 15.82
C ARG A 74 -15.18 15.40 14.87
N LEU A 75 -14.99 14.89 13.65
CA LEU A 75 -14.12 15.50 12.63
C LEU A 75 -14.51 16.95 12.28
N ALA A 76 -15.80 17.24 12.18
CA ALA A 76 -16.29 18.60 11.89
C ALA A 76 -16.09 19.59 13.05
N GLU A 77 -16.17 19.11 14.30
CA GLU A 77 -15.84 19.94 15.47
C GLU A 77 -14.35 20.26 15.49
N ALA A 78 -13.49 19.26 15.27
CA ALA A 78 -12.05 19.47 15.18
C ALA A 78 -11.67 20.52 14.11
N ASP A 79 -12.25 20.45 12.90
CA ASP A 79 -11.98 21.46 11.86
C ASP A 79 -12.40 22.88 12.29
N ARG A 80 -13.54 23.03 12.96
CA ARG A 80 -14.02 24.32 13.48
C ARG A 80 -13.10 24.86 14.58
N THR A 81 -12.65 24.02 15.50
CA THR A 81 -11.71 24.41 16.56
C THR A 81 -10.35 24.82 15.98
N LEU A 82 -9.86 24.12 14.95
CA LEU A 82 -8.63 24.51 14.25
C LEU A 82 -8.79 25.82 13.47
N ALA A 83 -9.97 26.08 12.89
CA ALA A 83 -10.26 27.36 12.25
C ALA A 83 -10.24 28.52 13.26
N GLN A 84 -10.71 28.32 14.50
CA GLN A 84 -10.61 29.31 15.57
C GLN A 84 -9.14 29.57 15.96
N ALA A 85 -8.32 28.52 16.05
CA ALA A 85 -6.89 28.66 16.32
C ALA A 85 -6.18 29.44 15.19
N GLU A 86 -6.52 29.15 13.93
CA GLU A 86 -6.00 29.86 12.75
C GLU A 86 -6.39 31.35 12.79
N GLN A 87 -7.66 31.66 13.07
CA GLN A 87 -8.15 33.04 13.19
C GLN A 87 -7.41 33.80 14.28
N ARG A 88 -7.15 33.16 15.43
CA ARG A 88 -6.41 33.77 16.55
C ARG A 88 -5.00 34.22 16.16
N ASN A 89 -4.32 33.48 15.29
CA ASN A 89 -3.00 33.89 14.77
C ASN A 89 -3.08 35.15 13.89
N LEU A 90 -4.24 35.39 13.26
CA LEU A 90 -4.52 36.56 12.44
C LEU A 90 -5.03 37.76 13.25
N ASP A 91 -5.39 37.57 14.52
CA ASP A 91 -5.88 38.65 15.38
C ASP A 91 -4.81 39.76 15.56
N GLY A 92 -5.27 41.01 15.42
CA GLY A 92 -4.42 42.20 15.50
C GLY A 92 -3.57 42.48 14.25
N VAL A 93 -3.71 41.68 13.18
CA VAL A 93 -3.03 41.89 11.90
C VAL A 93 -3.97 42.60 10.93
N SER A 94 -3.60 43.80 10.47
CA SER A 94 -4.41 44.59 9.52
C SER A 94 -4.18 44.25 8.04
N ALA A 95 -3.07 43.59 7.69
CA ALA A 95 -2.77 43.10 6.34
C ALA A 95 -1.77 41.92 6.41
N ALA A 96 -1.93 40.91 5.54
CA ALA A 96 -1.07 39.72 5.49
C ALA A 96 0.42 40.09 5.26
N ASP A 97 0.66 41.14 4.48
CA ASP A 97 1.98 41.66 4.13
C ASP A 97 2.75 42.25 5.34
N LYS A 98 2.06 42.46 6.48
CA LYS A 98 2.63 42.93 7.74
C LYS A 98 2.85 41.81 8.76
N MET A 99 2.56 40.56 8.42
CA MET A 99 2.79 39.43 9.31
C MET A 99 4.29 39.12 9.43
N SER A 100 4.74 38.78 10.64
CA SER A 100 6.10 38.26 10.82
C SER A 100 6.25 36.91 10.12
N LYS A 101 7.50 36.55 9.79
CA LYS A 101 7.84 35.25 9.21
C LYS A 101 7.26 34.11 10.06
N GLU A 102 7.40 34.17 11.40
CA GLU A 102 6.87 33.13 12.28
C GLU A 102 5.35 33.01 12.18
N ARG A 103 4.62 34.13 12.16
CA ARG A 103 3.16 34.12 12.06
C ARG A 103 2.67 33.57 10.71
N LEU A 104 3.37 33.83 9.61
CA LEU A 104 3.07 33.23 8.30
C LEU A 104 3.25 31.72 8.33
N LEU A 105 4.35 31.23 8.91
CA LEU A 105 4.60 29.79 9.04
C LEU A 105 3.57 29.10 9.95
N ILE A 106 3.13 29.76 11.02
CA ILE A 106 2.04 29.27 11.89
C ILE A 106 0.71 29.23 11.11
N ALA A 107 0.40 30.26 10.32
CA ALA A 107 -0.81 30.30 9.49
C ALA A 107 -0.82 29.15 8.46
N ALA A 108 0.30 28.97 7.74
CA ALA A 108 0.46 27.88 6.78
C ALA A 108 0.30 26.50 7.46
N ARG A 109 0.89 26.31 8.65
CA ARG A 109 0.74 25.08 9.42
C ARG A 109 -0.69 24.84 9.87
N GLY A 110 -1.39 25.88 10.35
CA GLY A 110 -2.81 25.81 10.71
C GLY A 110 -3.67 25.38 9.52
N ARG A 111 -3.44 25.97 8.34
CA ARG A 111 -4.13 25.60 7.12
C ARG A 111 -3.86 24.15 6.71
N ALA A 112 -2.60 23.69 6.79
CA ALA A 112 -2.24 22.31 6.52
C ALA A 112 -2.77 21.31 7.57
N ASP A 113 -2.91 21.70 8.84
CA ASP A 113 -3.55 20.91 9.90
C ASP A 113 -5.04 20.68 9.59
N ARG A 114 -5.71 21.70 9.07
CA ARG A 114 -7.09 21.58 8.57
C ARG A 114 -7.17 20.73 7.30
N GLY A 115 -6.20 20.82 6.39
CA GLY A 115 -6.10 19.91 5.23
C GLY A 115 -5.96 18.45 5.66
N ALA A 116 -5.08 18.16 6.62
CA ALA A 116 -4.90 16.83 7.18
C ALA A 116 -6.13 16.33 7.94
N THR A 117 -6.89 17.23 8.59
CA THR A 117 -8.17 16.89 9.23
C THR A 117 -9.23 16.49 8.19
N ALA A 118 -9.31 17.21 7.06
CA ALA A 118 -10.17 16.85 5.95
C ALA A 118 -9.80 15.48 5.36
N LEU A 119 -8.50 15.17 5.25
CA LEU A 119 -8.04 13.83 4.84
C LEU A 119 -8.48 12.71 5.78
N LEU A 120 -8.93 12.95 7.01
CA LEU A 120 -9.48 11.88 7.84
C LEU A 120 -10.87 11.43 7.37
N GLN A 121 -11.60 12.28 6.63
CA GLN A 121 -12.90 11.91 6.06
C GLN A 121 -12.69 11.09 4.78
N LEU A 122 -13.29 9.90 4.70
CA LEU A 122 -13.09 8.97 3.60
C LEU A 122 -14.11 9.20 2.48
N ASN A 123 -14.05 10.39 1.86
CA ASN A 123 -14.82 10.71 0.66
C ASN A 123 -14.02 11.60 -0.32
N PRO A 124 -14.32 11.56 -1.64
CA PRO A 124 -13.55 12.30 -2.64
C PRO A 124 -13.56 13.82 -2.45
N LYS A 125 -14.68 14.38 -1.95
CA LYS A 125 -14.81 15.82 -1.73
C LYS A 125 -13.82 16.30 -0.67
N ALA A 126 -13.75 15.63 0.47
CA ALA A 126 -12.84 15.99 1.55
C ALA A 126 -11.36 15.92 1.14
N TYR A 127 -11.01 15.04 0.20
CA TYR A 127 -9.63 14.96 -0.33
C TYR A 127 -9.30 16.12 -1.27
N ARG A 128 -10.27 16.60 -2.06
CA ARG A 128 -10.11 17.83 -2.86
C ARG A 128 -9.98 19.05 -1.95
N ASP A 129 -10.86 19.17 -0.96
CA ASP A 129 -10.78 20.23 0.06
C ASP A 129 -9.42 20.21 0.78
N ALA A 130 -8.88 19.01 1.07
CA ALA A 130 -7.55 18.87 1.64
C ALA A 130 -6.44 19.35 0.70
N ALA A 131 -6.50 18.95 -0.58
CA ALA A 131 -5.53 19.38 -1.59
C ALA A 131 -5.52 20.91 -1.76
N GLU A 132 -6.71 21.54 -1.78
CA GLU A 132 -6.84 23.01 -1.81
C GLU A 132 -6.21 23.67 -0.59
N ARG A 133 -6.49 23.15 0.62
CA ARG A 133 -5.87 23.67 1.85
C ARG A 133 -4.35 23.51 1.86
N PHE A 134 -3.82 22.42 1.31
CA PHE A 134 -2.36 22.28 1.15
C PHE A 134 -1.79 23.25 0.12
N ALA A 135 -2.51 23.54 -0.96
CA ALA A 135 -2.11 24.56 -1.93
C ALA A 135 -2.05 25.96 -1.29
N GLU A 136 -3.06 26.32 -0.50
CA GLU A 136 -3.10 27.58 0.25
C GLU A 136 -1.95 27.66 1.28
N ALA A 137 -1.72 26.57 2.02
CA ALA A 137 -0.61 26.48 2.96
C ALA A 137 0.75 26.65 2.26
N ALA A 138 0.92 26.06 1.08
CA ALA A 138 2.12 26.22 0.26
C ALA A 138 2.34 27.67 -0.12
N LEU A 139 1.31 28.37 -0.62
CA LEU A 139 1.41 29.78 -0.99
C LEU A 139 1.75 30.69 0.20
N ILE A 140 1.11 30.48 1.35
CA ILE A 140 1.40 31.25 2.57
C ILE A 140 2.85 31.02 3.00
N ALA A 141 3.31 29.77 3.04
CA ALA A 141 4.64 29.42 3.49
C ALA A 141 5.74 29.84 2.51
N GLU A 142 5.50 29.82 1.20
CA GLU A 142 6.50 30.15 0.17
C GLU A 142 7.11 31.54 0.39
N SER A 143 6.26 32.52 0.72
CA SER A 143 6.68 33.90 1.00
C SER A 143 7.61 34.04 2.22
N ALA A 144 7.53 33.10 3.16
CA ALA A 144 8.27 33.09 4.40
C ALA A 144 9.51 32.16 4.34
N GLU A 145 9.35 31.00 3.72
CA GLU A 145 10.35 29.93 3.62
C GLU A 145 9.98 28.96 2.47
N ALA A 146 10.66 29.08 1.34
CA ALA A 146 10.40 28.26 0.15
C ALA A 146 10.41 26.74 0.42
N GLU A 147 11.29 26.25 1.31
CA GLU A 147 11.30 24.83 1.70
C GLU A 147 9.99 24.37 2.34
N ARG A 148 9.36 25.23 3.14
CA ARG A 148 8.07 24.93 3.77
C ARG A 148 6.94 25.01 2.76
N GLY A 149 7.00 25.99 1.85
CA GLY A 149 6.09 26.08 0.70
C GLY A 149 6.10 24.79 -0.12
N ARG A 150 7.30 24.32 -0.49
CA ARG A 150 7.51 23.04 -1.19
C ARG A 150 6.95 21.85 -0.43
N ALA A 151 7.20 21.74 0.87
CA ALA A 151 6.69 20.63 1.67
C ALA A 151 5.16 20.53 1.60
N TYR A 152 4.43 21.65 1.69
CA TYR A 152 2.98 21.66 1.54
C TYR A 152 2.52 21.42 0.10
N ALA A 153 3.26 21.89 -0.90
CA ALA A 153 2.99 21.58 -2.30
C ALA A 153 3.14 20.07 -2.59
N LEU A 154 4.08 19.38 -1.93
CA LEU A 154 4.17 17.92 -1.98
C LEU A 154 2.99 17.25 -1.27
N MET A 155 2.51 17.78 -0.15
CA MET A 155 1.30 17.28 0.52
C MET A 155 0.04 17.45 -0.35
N GLN A 156 -0.05 18.53 -1.14
CA GLN A 156 -1.11 18.70 -2.14
C GLN A 156 -1.07 17.57 -3.19
N ALA A 157 0.10 17.29 -3.75
CA ALA A 157 0.29 16.16 -4.68
C ALA A 157 -0.11 14.82 -4.06
N ASP A 158 0.28 14.59 -2.80
CA ASP A 158 -0.04 13.38 -2.06
C ASP A 158 -1.57 13.25 -1.87
N ALA A 159 -2.27 14.33 -1.51
CA ALA A 159 -3.74 14.35 -1.37
C ALA A 159 -4.46 14.07 -2.70
N LEU A 160 -3.99 14.67 -3.81
CA LEU A 160 -4.53 14.40 -5.15
C LEU A 160 -4.34 12.94 -5.56
N ALA A 161 -3.14 12.38 -5.37
CA ALA A 161 -2.87 10.98 -5.69
C ALA A 161 -3.73 10.02 -4.85
N ARG A 162 -4.00 10.38 -3.59
CA ARG A 162 -4.88 9.60 -2.71
C ARG A 162 -6.34 9.56 -3.19
N ILE A 163 -6.80 10.53 -3.98
CA ILE A 163 -8.13 10.43 -4.62
C ILE A 163 -8.16 9.21 -5.55
N GLY A 164 -7.09 9.02 -6.33
CA GLY A 164 -6.94 7.87 -7.20
C GLY A 164 -6.75 6.56 -6.46
N ALA A 165 -5.93 6.54 -5.41
CA ALA A 165 -5.67 5.33 -4.64
C ALA A 165 -6.91 4.84 -3.87
N ASP A 166 -7.65 5.76 -3.25
CA ASP A 166 -8.68 5.41 -2.26
C ASP A 166 -10.06 5.29 -2.90
N PHE A 167 -10.28 5.92 -4.06
CA PHE A 167 -11.56 5.89 -4.78
C PHE A 167 -11.46 5.30 -6.20
N ARG A 168 -10.28 4.81 -6.61
CA ARG A 168 -10.01 4.30 -7.98
C ARG A 168 -10.30 5.32 -9.08
N ASP A 169 -10.10 6.60 -8.78
CA ASP A 169 -10.35 7.72 -9.69
C ASP A 169 -9.05 8.15 -10.40
N ARG A 170 -8.95 7.82 -11.70
CA ARG A 170 -7.79 8.15 -12.52
C ARG A 170 -7.47 9.66 -12.54
N SER A 171 -8.48 10.52 -12.39
CA SER A 171 -8.29 11.98 -12.41
C SER A 171 -7.43 12.47 -11.24
N GLY A 172 -7.47 11.78 -10.09
CA GLY A 172 -6.64 12.09 -8.92
C GLY A 172 -5.14 11.91 -9.19
N PHE A 173 -4.78 10.79 -9.83
CA PHE A 173 -3.39 10.55 -10.25
C PHE A 173 -2.95 11.54 -11.32
N ALA A 174 -3.78 11.81 -12.34
CA ALA A 174 -3.48 12.77 -13.40
C ALA A 174 -3.25 14.19 -12.86
N ALA A 175 -4.07 14.64 -11.91
CA ALA A 175 -3.90 15.93 -11.25
C ALA A 175 -2.60 15.99 -10.44
N SER A 176 -2.28 14.92 -9.69
CA SER A 176 -1.02 14.82 -8.93
C SER A 176 0.20 14.87 -9.86
N ILE A 177 0.19 14.10 -10.95
CA ILE A 177 1.26 14.06 -11.96
C ILE A 177 1.49 15.45 -12.58
N THR A 178 0.41 16.12 -12.97
CA THR A 178 0.47 17.46 -13.57
C THR A 178 1.08 18.48 -12.60
N HIS A 179 0.64 18.45 -11.34
CA HIS A 179 1.16 19.31 -10.28
C HIS A 179 2.67 19.06 -10.03
N LEU A 180 3.06 17.80 -9.90
CA LEU A 180 4.46 17.42 -9.63
C LEU A 180 5.40 17.80 -10.79
N ARG A 181 4.96 17.61 -12.05
CA ARG A 181 5.74 18.08 -13.21
C ARG A 181 5.92 19.60 -13.21
N SER A 182 4.90 20.36 -12.81
CA SER A 182 5.00 21.82 -12.66
C SER A 182 5.99 22.23 -11.56
N MET A 183 6.03 21.49 -10.45
CA MET A 183 7.00 21.71 -9.38
C MET A 183 8.43 21.39 -9.85
N LEU A 184 8.62 20.24 -10.49
CA LEU A 184 9.93 19.77 -10.98
C LEU A 184 10.54 20.73 -12.00
N ALA A 185 9.73 21.39 -12.84
CA ALA A 185 10.20 22.40 -13.79
C ALA A 185 10.87 23.63 -13.12
N LYS A 186 10.72 23.79 -11.81
CA LYS A 186 11.31 24.89 -11.01
C LYS A 186 12.47 24.43 -10.12
N LEU A 187 12.78 23.13 -10.10
CA LEU A 187 13.84 22.56 -9.26
C LEU A 187 15.05 22.25 -10.12
N ASP A 188 16.23 22.59 -9.60
CA ASP A 188 17.51 22.21 -10.19
C ASP A 188 17.97 20.88 -9.57
N ASN A 189 18.27 19.88 -10.41
CA ASN A 189 18.64 18.55 -9.96
C ASN A 189 20.05 18.48 -9.33
N PHE A 190 20.93 19.46 -9.60
CA PHE A 190 22.29 19.49 -9.05
C PHE A 190 22.37 20.33 -7.76
N GLU A 191 21.70 21.48 -7.72
CA GLU A 191 21.70 22.35 -6.54
C GLU A 191 20.70 21.88 -5.48
N GLN A 192 19.55 21.34 -5.91
CA GLN A 192 18.44 20.94 -5.04
C GLN A 192 18.15 19.44 -5.16
N THR A 193 19.19 18.62 -5.34
CA THR A 193 19.10 17.17 -5.64
C THR A 193 18.11 16.43 -4.74
N VAL A 194 18.14 16.67 -3.43
CA VAL A 194 17.26 15.97 -2.48
C VAL A 194 15.79 16.36 -2.67
N ALA A 195 15.49 17.67 -2.80
CA ALA A 195 14.14 18.16 -3.02
C ALA A 195 13.59 17.73 -4.39
N TRP A 196 14.45 17.76 -5.42
CA TRP A 196 14.12 17.24 -6.75
C TRP A 196 13.81 15.74 -6.71
N ALA A 197 14.64 14.94 -6.04
CA ALA A 197 14.41 13.50 -5.88
C ALA A 197 13.11 13.22 -5.11
N GLU A 198 12.79 13.97 -4.05
CA GLU A 198 11.53 13.78 -3.32
C GLU A 198 10.27 14.05 -4.16
N ALA A 199 10.36 15.01 -5.09
CA ALA A 199 9.30 15.30 -6.06
C ALA A 199 9.21 14.21 -7.15
N GLN A 200 10.36 13.73 -7.66
CA GLN A 200 10.43 12.62 -8.61
C GLN A 200 9.83 11.33 -8.04
N MET A 201 10.13 10.99 -6.78
CA MET A 201 9.57 9.82 -6.11
C MET A 201 8.05 9.88 -6.03
N ARG A 202 7.47 11.06 -5.73
CA ARG A 202 6.01 11.24 -5.71
C ARG A 202 5.41 11.14 -7.11
N LEU A 203 6.12 11.63 -8.13
CA LEU A 203 5.68 11.53 -9.52
C LEU A 203 5.62 10.06 -9.96
N ALA A 204 6.70 9.32 -9.74
CA ALA A 204 6.78 7.90 -10.02
C ALA A 204 5.73 7.08 -9.23
N ARG A 205 5.45 7.44 -7.97
CA ARG A 205 4.37 6.81 -7.18
C ARG A 205 2.99 7.09 -7.78
N SER A 206 2.71 8.31 -8.23
CA SER A 206 1.44 8.65 -8.88
C SER A 206 1.28 7.95 -10.23
N LEU A 207 2.36 7.81 -11.02
CA LEU A 207 2.39 7.03 -12.26
C LEU A 207 2.14 5.54 -11.99
N THR A 208 2.78 4.98 -10.97
CA THR A 208 2.58 3.58 -10.54
C THR A 208 1.12 3.36 -10.12
N GLY A 209 0.55 4.29 -9.36
CA GLY A 209 -0.86 4.27 -8.97
C GLY A 209 -1.82 4.30 -10.17
N LEU A 210 -1.55 5.15 -11.16
CA LEU A 210 -2.30 5.22 -12.41
C LEU A 210 -2.25 3.90 -13.17
N ALA A 211 -1.06 3.28 -13.25
CA ALA A 211 -0.87 2.01 -13.95
C ALA A 211 -1.63 0.82 -13.34
N TYR A 212 -1.99 0.87 -12.05
CA TYR A 212 -2.90 -0.13 -11.46
C TYR A 212 -4.33 -0.03 -12.01
N LEU A 213 -4.72 1.11 -12.56
CA LEU A 213 -6.03 1.35 -13.14
C LEU A 213 -6.05 1.19 -14.66
N GLU A 214 -4.89 0.93 -15.29
CA GLU A 214 -4.72 0.89 -16.75
C GLU A 214 -4.13 -0.45 -17.21
N PRO A 215 -4.57 -0.98 -18.37
CA PRO A 215 -3.99 -2.19 -18.96
C PRO A 215 -2.61 -1.96 -19.59
N GLU A 216 -2.26 -0.72 -19.96
CA GLU A 216 -0.97 -0.36 -20.53
C GLU A 216 0.14 -0.33 -19.46
N THR A 217 1.39 -0.49 -19.91
CA THR A 217 2.58 -0.46 -19.04
C THR A 217 3.41 0.83 -19.19
N SER A 218 2.97 1.77 -20.03
CA SER A 218 3.69 3.03 -20.30
C SER A 218 3.99 3.82 -19.03
N ALA A 219 3.02 3.98 -18.14
CA ALA A 219 3.22 4.69 -16.87
C ALA A 219 4.17 3.95 -15.91
N LEU A 220 4.21 2.61 -15.93
CA LEU A 220 5.18 1.83 -15.15
C LEU A 220 6.60 1.98 -15.71
N ARG A 221 6.75 1.95 -17.04
CA ARG A 221 8.05 2.21 -17.69
C ARG A 221 8.56 3.60 -17.35
N GLU A 222 7.70 4.62 -17.47
CA GLU A 222 8.05 5.99 -17.09
C GLU A 222 8.47 6.09 -15.61
N ALA A 223 7.74 5.43 -14.70
CA ALA A 223 8.11 5.39 -13.29
C ALA A 223 9.47 4.71 -13.05
N ALA A 224 9.77 3.61 -13.74
CA ALA A 224 11.06 2.93 -13.65
C ALA A 224 12.20 3.84 -14.14
N ASP A 225 12.00 4.53 -15.26
CA ASP A 225 12.99 5.45 -15.82
C ASP A 225 13.24 6.65 -14.91
N ILE A 226 12.20 7.19 -14.27
CA ILE A 226 12.35 8.25 -13.24
C ILE A 226 13.23 7.75 -12.10
N TYR A 227 12.99 6.55 -11.58
CA TYR A 227 13.79 6.02 -10.48
C TYR A 227 15.24 5.79 -10.89
N ARG A 228 15.50 5.23 -12.08
CA ARG A 228 16.85 5.01 -12.61
C ARG A 228 17.60 6.33 -12.78
N THR A 229 17.03 7.28 -13.51
CA THR A 229 17.64 8.58 -13.78
C THR A 229 17.88 9.39 -12.50
N THR A 230 16.95 9.32 -11.53
CA THR A 230 17.15 9.99 -10.25
C THR A 230 18.30 9.37 -9.44
N LEU A 231 18.51 8.06 -9.53
CA LEU A 231 19.62 7.36 -8.86
C LEU A 231 20.99 7.65 -9.50
N GLU A 232 21.06 8.22 -10.70
CA GLU A 232 22.31 8.72 -11.31
C GLU A 232 22.82 9.98 -10.57
N ASP A 233 21.90 10.87 -10.19
CA ASP A 233 22.20 12.12 -9.50
C ASP A 233 22.22 11.99 -7.97
N LEU A 234 21.24 11.26 -7.41
CA LEU A 234 21.11 11.04 -5.97
C LEU A 234 22.10 9.98 -5.50
N ARG A 235 23.18 10.40 -4.85
CA ARG A 235 24.18 9.48 -4.29
C ARG A 235 23.83 9.08 -2.87
N GLU A 236 24.15 7.83 -2.50
CA GLU A 236 23.98 7.29 -1.14
C GLU A 236 24.49 8.25 -0.05
N LYS A 237 25.69 8.82 -0.23
CA LYS A 237 26.31 9.74 0.74
C LYS A 237 25.53 11.03 1.00
N GLN A 238 24.71 11.50 0.05
CA GLN A 238 23.95 12.74 0.17
C GLN A 238 22.69 12.54 1.01
N ALA A 239 21.97 11.45 0.77
CA ALA A 239 20.74 11.13 1.50
C ALA A 239 20.54 9.60 1.60
N PRO A 240 21.26 8.91 2.51
CA PRO A 240 21.31 7.45 2.55
C PRO A 240 19.92 6.80 2.63
N ARG A 241 19.03 7.34 3.47
CA ARG A 241 17.67 6.81 3.63
C ARG A 241 16.81 7.01 2.39
N LEU A 242 16.91 8.16 1.74
CA LEU A 242 16.16 8.44 0.51
C LEU A 242 16.67 7.54 -0.61
N TRP A 243 17.98 7.38 -0.73
CA TRP A 243 18.62 6.50 -1.71
C TRP A 243 18.16 5.03 -1.58
N LEU A 244 18.14 4.48 -0.36
CA LEU A 244 17.59 3.14 -0.11
C LEU A 244 16.09 3.05 -0.44
N THR A 245 15.34 4.12 -0.15
CA THR A 245 13.92 4.20 -0.52
C THR A 245 13.77 4.14 -2.03
N PHE A 246 14.58 4.87 -2.80
CA PHE A 246 14.57 4.82 -4.26
C PHE A 246 14.83 3.42 -4.80
N HIS A 247 15.83 2.71 -4.27
CA HIS A 247 16.08 1.32 -4.63
C HIS A 247 14.90 0.39 -4.31
N SER A 248 14.27 0.55 -3.16
CA SER A 248 13.08 -0.26 -2.82
C SER A 248 11.92 0.00 -3.78
N ARG A 249 11.68 1.26 -4.16
CA ARG A 249 10.60 1.65 -5.06
C ARG A 249 10.87 1.23 -6.50
N LEU A 250 12.12 1.34 -6.93
CA LEU A 250 12.57 0.80 -8.22
C LEU A 250 12.32 -0.71 -8.27
N GLY A 251 12.66 -1.45 -7.22
CA GLY A 251 12.38 -2.88 -7.10
C GLY A 251 10.89 -3.21 -7.26
N GLU A 252 10.02 -2.47 -6.56
CA GLU A 252 8.56 -2.63 -6.65
C GLU A 252 8.04 -2.40 -8.08
N VAL A 253 8.47 -1.31 -8.72
CA VAL A 253 8.02 -0.97 -10.07
C VAL A 253 8.54 -1.96 -11.10
N LEU A 254 9.82 -2.35 -11.04
CA LEU A 254 10.42 -3.30 -11.97
C LEU A 254 9.83 -4.69 -11.83
N ALA A 255 9.58 -5.16 -10.60
CA ALA A 255 8.90 -6.42 -10.37
C ALA A 255 7.49 -6.41 -11.01
N ARG A 256 6.75 -5.32 -10.82
CA ARG A 256 5.41 -5.19 -11.42
C ARG A 256 5.46 -5.09 -12.95
N LEU A 257 6.42 -4.34 -13.48
CA LEU A 257 6.59 -4.16 -14.92
C LEU A 257 6.99 -5.49 -15.58
N GLY A 258 7.97 -6.20 -15.02
CA GLY A 258 8.41 -7.51 -15.50
C GLY A 258 7.32 -8.57 -15.42
N GLU A 259 6.45 -8.57 -14.41
CA GLU A 259 5.26 -9.43 -14.39
C GLU A 259 4.29 -9.15 -15.53
N ARG A 260 4.06 -7.87 -15.86
CA ARG A 260 3.09 -7.47 -16.89
C ARG A 260 3.61 -7.64 -18.31
N GLU A 261 4.92 -7.54 -18.49
CA GLU A 261 5.59 -7.68 -19.78
C GLU A 261 6.18 -9.07 -19.99
N ASP A 262 6.03 -9.95 -19.01
CA ASP A 262 6.63 -11.29 -18.98
C ASP A 262 8.17 -11.25 -19.13
N ASP A 263 8.81 -10.21 -18.57
CA ASP A 263 10.21 -9.91 -18.75
C ASP A 263 11.03 -10.28 -17.50
N ALA A 264 11.84 -11.33 -17.62
CA ALA A 264 12.71 -11.82 -16.57
C ALA A 264 13.92 -10.90 -16.28
N VAL A 265 14.36 -10.08 -17.24
CA VAL A 265 15.47 -9.14 -17.06
C VAL A 265 15.03 -8.02 -16.12
N LEU A 266 13.83 -7.48 -16.33
CA LEU A 266 13.24 -6.48 -15.44
C LEU A 266 13.03 -7.03 -14.03
N LEU A 267 12.59 -8.30 -13.91
CA LEU A 267 12.45 -8.96 -12.62
C LEU A 267 13.79 -9.14 -11.90
N ALA A 268 14.85 -9.53 -12.62
CA ALA A 268 16.19 -9.68 -12.07
C ALA A 268 16.74 -8.33 -11.57
N GLU A 269 16.56 -7.26 -12.35
CA GLU A 269 16.94 -5.91 -11.94
C GLU A 269 16.15 -5.45 -10.70
N GLY A 270 14.84 -5.75 -10.64
CA GLY A 270 14.02 -5.44 -9.47
C GLY A 270 14.49 -6.17 -8.21
N VAL A 271 14.85 -7.45 -8.35
CA VAL A 271 15.46 -8.27 -7.28
C VAL A 271 16.78 -7.65 -6.79
N ASP A 272 17.62 -7.15 -7.68
CA ASP A 272 18.89 -6.48 -7.30
C ASP A 272 18.66 -5.12 -6.62
N ALA A 273 17.64 -4.37 -7.05
CA ALA A 273 17.25 -3.14 -6.37
C ALA A 273 16.75 -3.41 -4.94
N PHE A 274 15.95 -4.46 -4.72
CA PHE A 274 15.55 -4.87 -3.37
C PHE A 274 16.73 -5.33 -2.51
N ARG A 275 17.68 -6.08 -3.07
CA ARG A 275 18.90 -6.49 -2.34
C ARG A 275 19.68 -5.27 -1.86
N THR A 276 19.84 -4.25 -2.71
CA THR A 276 20.48 -2.98 -2.35
C THR A 276 19.74 -2.29 -1.20
N ALA A 277 18.40 -2.20 -1.27
CA ALA A 277 17.60 -1.60 -0.19
C ALA A 277 17.70 -2.37 1.14
N LEU A 278 17.69 -3.71 1.09
CA LEU A 278 17.81 -4.59 2.26
C LEU A 278 19.23 -4.62 2.85
N ALA A 279 20.27 -4.30 2.07
CA ALA A 279 21.63 -4.18 2.58
C ALA A 279 21.80 -2.99 3.55
N GLY A 280 21.08 -1.89 3.31
CA GLY A 280 21.10 -0.69 4.15
C GLY A 280 19.93 -0.56 5.14
N THR A 281 18.92 -1.42 5.03
CA THR A 281 17.75 -1.43 5.93
C THR A 281 17.78 -2.70 6.75
N THR A 282 18.04 -2.61 8.05
CA THR A 282 18.09 -3.79 8.94
C THR A 282 16.81 -3.95 9.75
N GLN A 283 16.55 -5.18 10.21
CA GLN A 283 15.45 -5.48 11.12
C GLN A 283 15.55 -4.69 12.44
N ALA A 284 16.77 -4.45 12.95
CA ALA A 284 16.98 -3.75 14.21
C ALA A 284 16.67 -2.25 14.09
N ASP A 285 17.07 -1.62 12.98
CA ASP A 285 16.96 -0.18 12.79
C ASP A 285 15.56 0.24 12.34
N ALA A 286 14.90 -0.58 11.51
CA ALA A 286 13.62 -0.25 10.90
C ALA A 286 12.73 -1.50 10.74
N PRO A 287 12.27 -2.14 11.83
CA PRO A 287 11.62 -3.45 11.79
C PRO A 287 10.39 -3.51 10.88
N ARG A 288 9.57 -2.45 10.88
CA ARG A 288 8.37 -2.36 10.02
C ARG A 288 8.72 -2.29 8.54
N GLU A 289 9.69 -1.43 8.20
CA GLU A 289 10.12 -1.24 6.81
C GLU A 289 10.86 -2.47 6.30
N TRP A 290 11.74 -3.05 7.11
CA TRP A 290 12.44 -4.29 6.78
C TRP A 290 11.47 -5.44 6.49
N THR A 291 10.45 -5.62 7.34
CA THR A 291 9.41 -6.65 7.14
C THR A 291 8.64 -6.42 5.84
N ARG A 292 8.31 -5.16 5.53
CA ARG A 292 7.65 -4.78 4.27
C ARG A 292 8.55 -5.09 3.06
N LEU A 293 9.84 -4.75 3.12
CA LEU A 293 10.81 -5.01 2.06
C LEU A 293 11.02 -6.51 1.81
N GLN A 294 11.13 -7.31 2.87
CA GLN A 294 11.24 -8.78 2.74
C GLN A 294 10.03 -9.38 2.04
N PHE A 295 8.83 -8.89 2.35
CA PHE A 295 7.60 -9.33 1.71
C PHE A 295 7.57 -9.01 0.21
N GLU A 296 7.89 -7.78 -0.17
CA GLU A 296 7.92 -7.37 -1.58
C GLU A 296 9.07 -8.05 -2.36
N PHE A 297 10.22 -8.22 -1.72
CA PHE A 297 11.34 -8.96 -2.27
C PHE A 297 10.99 -10.42 -2.55
N GLY A 298 10.31 -11.09 -1.60
CA GLY A 298 9.80 -12.45 -1.78
C GLY A 298 8.84 -12.57 -2.96
N LYS A 299 7.94 -11.60 -3.15
CA LYS A 299 7.03 -11.57 -4.32
C LYS A 299 7.80 -11.45 -5.64
N ALA A 300 8.78 -10.54 -5.71
CA ALA A 300 9.62 -10.39 -6.89
C ALA A 300 10.42 -11.67 -7.22
N LEU A 301 10.95 -12.33 -6.19
CA LEU A 301 11.65 -13.61 -6.32
C LEU A 301 10.75 -14.74 -6.83
N VAL A 302 9.50 -14.82 -6.38
CA VAL A 302 8.52 -15.76 -6.94
C VAL A 302 8.31 -15.49 -8.42
N SER A 303 8.03 -14.24 -8.80
CA SER A 303 7.77 -13.87 -10.18
C SER A 303 8.96 -14.14 -11.10
N LEU A 304 10.19 -13.94 -10.62
CA LEU A 304 11.43 -14.29 -11.30
C LEU A 304 11.64 -15.82 -11.41
N GLY A 305 11.37 -16.55 -10.32
CA GLY A 305 11.51 -18.01 -10.26
C GLY A 305 10.61 -18.73 -11.27
N LEU A 306 9.38 -18.22 -11.46
CA LEU A 306 8.44 -18.74 -12.45
C LEU A 306 8.88 -18.53 -13.92
N ARG A 307 9.84 -17.64 -14.19
CA ARG A 307 10.22 -17.23 -15.55
C ARG A 307 11.64 -17.60 -15.97
N ALA A 308 12.62 -17.47 -15.08
CA ALA A 308 14.03 -17.62 -15.46
C ALA A 308 14.95 -18.23 -14.40
N SER A 309 14.71 -18.00 -13.10
CA SER A 309 15.65 -18.42 -12.05
C SER A 309 15.27 -19.71 -11.31
N GLY A 310 14.13 -20.33 -11.69
CA GLY A 310 13.72 -21.65 -11.23
C GLY A 310 13.67 -21.81 -9.71
N ALA A 311 14.05 -22.99 -9.23
CA ALA A 311 13.95 -23.39 -7.83
C ALA A 311 14.66 -22.45 -6.84
N SER A 312 15.85 -21.94 -7.17
CA SER A 312 16.65 -21.13 -6.22
C SER A 312 15.95 -19.82 -5.84
N ALA A 313 15.31 -19.14 -6.79
CA ALA A 313 14.56 -17.91 -6.50
C ALA A 313 13.30 -18.21 -5.67
N LEU A 314 12.62 -19.32 -5.94
CA LEU A 314 11.45 -19.76 -5.18
C LEU A 314 11.81 -20.15 -3.73
N GLU A 315 12.93 -20.83 -3.51
CA GLU A 315 13.47 -21.13 -2.17
C GLU A 315 13.82 -19.85 -1.41
N ALA A 316 14.49 -18.91 -2.08
CA ALA A 316 14.80 -17.61 -1.51
C ALA A 316 13.51 -16.85 -1.14
N ALA A 317 12.45 -16.92 -1.96
CA ALA A 317 11.17 -16.32 -1.65
C ALA A 317 10.51 -16.93 -0.41
N VAL A 318 10.51 -18.26 -0.28
CA VAL A 318 10.00 -18.96 0.92
C VAL A 318 10.75 -18.48 2.17
N ASN A 319 12.07 -18.32 2.10
CA ASN A 319 12.86 -17.79 3.21
C ASN A 319 12.47 -16.34 3.56
N CYS A 320 12.28 -15.48 2.56
CA CYS A 320 11.82 -14.10 2.79
C CYS A 320 10.46 -14.07 3.50
N PHE A 321 9.51 -14.91 3.09
CA PHE A 321 8.20 -14.97 3.73
C PHE A 321 8.25 -15.54 5.16
N LYS A 322 9.12 -16.53 5.43
CA LYS A 322 9.34 -17.03 6.80
C LYS A 322 9.87 -15.93 7.73
N LEU A 323 10.80 -15.10 7.26
CA LEU A 323 11.29 -13.93 8.01
C LEU A 323 10.17 -12.91 8.31
N VAL A 324 9.18 -12.77 7.42
CA VAL A 324 8.01 -11.92 7.65
C VAL A 324 7.10 -12.51 8.73
N LEU A 325 6.90 -13.83 8.76
CA LEU A 325 6.10 -14.51 9.78
C LEU A 325 6.71 -14.37 11.19
N ASP A 326 8.03 -14.31 11.32
CA ASP A 326 8.69 -14.11 12.62
C ASP A 326 8.32 -12.77 13.28
N GLN A 327 7.92 -11.77 12.46
CA GLN A 327 7.51 -10.44 12.94
C GLN A 327 5.99 -10.27 12.98
N ARG A 328 5.27 -10.89 12.03
CA ARG A 328 3.81 -10.81 11.96
C ARG A 328 3.17 -11.91 12.79
N ARG A 329 2.71 -11.57 13.99
CA ARG A 329 1.99 -12.50 14.84
C ARG A 329 0.55 -12.67 14.36
N ARG A 330 0.11 -13.92 14.22
CA ARG A 330 -1.27 -14.29 13.86
C ARG A 330 -2.33 -13.55 14.67
N ASP A 331 -2.17 -13.46 15.99
CA ASP A 331 -3.15 -12.81 16.89
C ASP A 331 -3.24 -11.29 16.71
N SER A 332 -2.21 -10.66 16.14
CA SER A 332 -2.13 -9.20 15.99
C SER A 332 -2.70 -8.71 14.66
N ALA A 333 -2.50 -9.48 13.60
CA ALA A 333 -2.90 -9.13 12.24
C ALA A 333 -3.20 -10.44 11.45
N PRO A 334 -4.36 -11.07 11.69
CA PRO A 334 -4.65 -12.42 11.20
C PRO A 334 -4.71 -12.51 9.66
N LEU A 335 -5.31 -11.53 8.99
CA LEU A 335 -5.38 -11.52 7.52
C LEU A 335 -4.03 -11.26 6.85
N ASP A 336 -3.22 -10.38 7.45
CA ASP A 336 -1.83 -10.13 7.05
C ASP A 336 -0.96 -11.38 7.21
N TRP A 337 -1.10 -12.10 8.32
CA TRP A 337 -0.41 -13.36 8.55
C TRP A 337 -0.86 -14.44 7.55
N ALA A 338 -2.17 -14.53 7.29
CA ALA A 338 -2.72 -15.45 6.30
C ALA A 338 -2.27 -15.13 4.87
N GLU A 339 -2.04 -13.86 4.52
CA GLU A 339 -1.43 -13.50 3.25
C GLU A 339 -0.03 -14.07 3.12
N VAL A 340 0.80 -13.96 4.15
CA VAL A 340 2.16 -14.48 4.09
C VAL A 340 2.15 -16.01 3.95
N GLN A 341 1.24 -16.70 4.65
CA GLN A 341 1.03 -18.14 4.49
C GLN A 341 0.58 -18.52 3.07
N ASP A 342 -0.36 -17.78 2.49
CA ASP A 342 -0.80 -17.95 1.10
C ASP A 342 0.37 -17.79 0.10
N ARG A 343 1.26 -16.81 0.32
CA ARG A 343 2.46 -16.63 -0.50
C ARG A 343 3.46 -17.78 -0.36
N ILE A 344 3.62 -18.31 0.86
CA ILE A 344 4.45 -19.51 1.10
C ILE A 344 3.86 -20.71 0.35
N GLY A 345 2.55 -20.95 0.47
CA GLY A 345 1.86 -22.02 -0.25
C GLY A 345 2.03 -21.91 -1.76
N PHE A 346 1.93 -20.70 -2.31
CA PHE A 346 2.13 -20.44 -3.74
C PHE A 346 3.57 -20.69 -4.20
N ALA A 347 4.56 -20.22 -3.43
CA ALA A 347 5.97 -20.43 -3.73
C ALA A 347 6.34 -21.92 -3.68
N LEU A 348 5.87 -22.66 -2.66
CA LEU A 348 6.10 -24.10 -2.52
C LEU A 348 5.40 -24.93 -3.61
N ALA A 349 4.13 -24.61 -3.92
CA ALA A 349 3.42 -25.27 -5.00
C ALA A 349 4.14 -25.09 -6.35
N SER A 350 4.69 -23.89 -6.59
CA SER A 350 5.50 -23.60 -7.78
C SER A 350 6.84 -24.36 -7.74
N LEU A 351 7.47 -24.43 -6.56
CA LEU A 351 8.72 -25.14 -6.34
C LEU A 351 8.59 -26.64 -6.62
N SER A 352 7.41 -27.21 -6.39
CA SER A 352 7.14 -28.62 -6.67
C SER A 352 7.42 -29.01 -8.13
N ALA A 353 7.30 -28.09 -9.11
CA ALA A 353 7.66 -28.38 -10.50
C ALA A 353 9.14 -28.75 -10.68
N HIS A 354 10.00 -28.38 -9.73
CA HIS A 354 11.44 -28.64 -9.72
C HIS A 354 11.85 -29.82 -8.83
N TYR A 355 10.94 -30.35 -8.01
CA TYR A 355 11.21 -31.41 -7.03
C TYR A 355 10.24 -32.59 -7.20
N ARG A 356 10.75 -33.81 -7.03
CA ARG A 356 9.93 -35.04 -7.16
C ARG A 356 9.28 -35.43 -5.84
N GLU A 357 9.79 -34.89 -4.75
CA GLU A 357 9.36 -35.15 -3.39
C GLU A 357 7.97 -34.56 -3.15
N ASP A 358 7.06 -35.40 -2.66
CA ASP A 358 5.67 -35.01 -2.38
C ASP A 358 5.55 -34.05 -1.20
N VAL A 359 6.52 -34.08 -0.28
CA VAL A 359 6.59 -33.22 0.91
C VAL A 359 6.47 -31.73 0.57
N VAL A 360 6.99 -31.29 -0.58
CA VAL A 360 6.90 -29.88 -1.01
C VAL A 360 5.45 -29.48 -1.27
N LEU A 361 4.65 -30.37 -1.85
CA LEU A 361 3.21 -30.14 -2.06
C LEU A 361 2.42 -30.26 -0.76
N GLU A 362 2.79 -31.18 0.14
CA GLU A 362 2.19 -31.30 1.46
C GLU A 362 2.42 -30.04 2.30
N GLU A 363 3.63 -29.48 2.30
CA GLU A 363 3.95 -28.21 2.94
C GLU A 363 3.19 -27.03 2.30
N ALA A 364 3.05 -27.04 0.97
CA ALA A 364 2.23 -26.03 0.28
C ALA A 364 0.76 -26.07 0.74
N ILE A 365 0.18 -27.28 0.80
CA ILE A 365 -1.19 -27.49 1.28
C ILE A 365 -1.34 -27.03 2.73
N ALA A 366 -0.39 -27.37 3.60
CA ALA A 366 -0.39 -26.94 5.01
C ALA A 366 -0.33 -25.42 5.16
N ALA A 367 0.46 -24.73 4.34
CA ALA A 367 0.52 -23.27 4.33
C ALA A 367 -0.82 -22.65 3.88
N TYR A 368 -1.47 -23.21 2.84
CA TYR A 368 -2.80 -22.75 2.46
C TYR A 368 -3.88 -23.08 3.52
N ASP A 369 -3.80 -24.24 4.17
CA ASP A 369 -4.68 -24.60 5.28
C ASP A 369 -4.60 -23.56 6.39
N ALA A 370 -3.38 -23.18 6.79
CA ALA A 370 -3.12 -22.12 7.75
C ALA A 370 -3.74 -20.77 7.31
N ALA A 371 -3.58 -20.37 6.06
CA ALA A 371 -4.19 -19.15 5.53
C ALA A 371 -5.73 -19.17 5.60
N LEU A 372 -6.34 -20.33 5.32
CA LEU A 372 -7.79 -20.52 5.28
C LEU A 372 -8.46 -20.56 6.66
N GLU A 373 -7.70 -20.71 7.75
CA GLU A 373 -8.24 -20.55 9.11
C GLU A 373 -8.71 -19.10 9.38
N GLU A 374 -8.02 -18.12 8.78
CA GLU A 374 -8.36 -16.70 8.88
C GLU A 374 -9.15 -16.20 7.66
N ARG A 375 -8.81 -16.67 6.46
CA ARG A 375 -9.49 -16.32 5.22
C ARG A 375 -10.74 -17.19 5.02
N ARG A 376 -11.81 -16.90 5.75
CA ARG A 376 -13.06 -17.67 5.67
C ARG A 376 -13.96 -17.18 4.55
N ARG A 377 -14.70 -18.10 3.92
CA ARG A 377 -15.61 -17.82 2.81
C ARG A 377 -16.69 -16.81 3.20
N GLU A 378 -17.14 -16.83 4.45
CA GLU A 378 -18.23 -16.00 4.96
C GLU A 378 -17.79 -14.56 5.26
N THR A 379 -16.51 -14.33 5.53
CA THR A 379 -15.99 -13.03 5.98
C THR A 379 -15.20 -12.31 4.88
N VAL A 380 -14.34 -13.04 4.16
CA VAL A 380 -13.47 -12.50 3.10
C VAL A 380 -13.49 -13.42 1.87
N PRO A 381 -14.65 -13.58 1.21
CA PRO A 381 -14.86 -14.59 0.15
C PRO A 381 -13.86 -14.51 -1.01
N ALA A 382 -13.39 -13.31 -1.38
CA ALA A 382 -12.39 -13.13 -2.42
C ALA A 382 -11.01 -13.71 -2.03
N LEU A 383 -10.55 -13.41 -0.81
CA LEU A 383 -9.28 -13.92 -0.29
C LEU A 383 -9.35 -15.42 0.00
N TRP A 384 -10.50 -15.90 0.51
CA TRP A 384 -10.77 -17.33 0.63
C TRP A 384 -10.63 -18.04 -0.72
N ALA A 385 -11.27 -17.51 -1.77
CA ALA A 385 -11.23 -18.12 -3.09
C ALA A 385 -9.81 -18.19 -3.68
N GLN A 386 -8.98 -17.19 -3.41
CA GLN A 386 -7.56 -17.20 -3.78
C GLN A 386 -6.81 -18.36 -3.12
N SER A 387 -6.88 -18.46 -1.79
CA SER A 387 -6.14 -19.49 -1.03
C SER A 387 -6.70 -20.90 -1.26
N ALA A 388 -8.02 -21.04 -1.33
CA ALA A 388 -8.69 -22.32 -1.62
C ALA A 388 -8.38 -22.79 -3.05
N GLY A 389 -8.33 -21.87 -4.02
CA GLY A 389 -7.91 -22.19 -5.39
C GLY A 389 -6.47 -22.68 -5.45
N GLY A 390 -5.54 -21.99 -4.78
CA GLY A 390 -4.14 -22.40 -4.67
C GLY A 390 -3.97 -23.76 -3.98
N ARG A 391 -4.71 -24.01 -2.89
CA ARG A 391 -4.74 -25.30 -2.20
C ARG A 391 -5.26 -26.42 -3.10
N ALA A 392 -6.35 -26.17 -3.83
CA ALA A 392 -6.94 -27.16 -4.72
C ALA A 392 -6.00 -27.50 -5.89
N GLU A 393 -5.28 -26.51 -6.44
CA GLU A 393 -4.24 -26.76 -7.45
C GLU A 393 -3.09 -27.61 -6.90
N ALA A 394 -2.61 -27.33 -5.68
CA ALA A 394 -1.58 -28.13 -5.03
C ALA A 394 -2.06 -29.58 -4.75
N ARG A 395 -3.29 -29.74 -4.25
CA ARG A 395 -3.93 -31.06 -4.05
C ARG A 395 -4.07 -31.83 -5.36
N LEU A 396 -4.48 -31.17 -6.44
CA LEU A 396 -4.59 -31.81 -7.75
C LEU A 396 -3.23 -32.29 -8.27
N GLN A 397 -2.16 -31.52 -8.04
CA GLN A 397 -0.81 -31.93 -8.40
C GLN A 397 -0.34 -33.15 -7.58
N LEU A 398 -0.60 -33.16 -6.28
CA LEU A 398 -0.26 -34.27 -5.39
C LEU A 398 -1.08 -35.53 -5.74
N ALA A 399 -2.37 -35.37 -6.03
CA ALA A 399 -3.25 -36.45 -6.46
C ALA A 399 -2.72 -37.13 -7.73
N ARG A 400 -2.17 -36.35 -8.68
CA ARG A 400 -1.52 -36.91 -9.88
C ARG A 400 -0.26 -37.71 -9.54
N ARG A 401 0.57 -37.24 -8.61
CA ARG A 401 1.82 -37.94 -8.23
C ARG A 401 1.53 -39.26 -7.52
N LEU A 402 0.58 -39.25 -6.60
CA LEU A 402 0.23 -40.40 -5.77
C LEU A 402 -0.81 -41.33 -6.42
N SER A 403 -1.40 -40.93 -7.55
CA SER A 403 -2.58 -41.59 -8.12
C SER A 403 -3.74 -41.70 -7.11
N ASP A 404 -3.90 -40.68 -6.27
CA ASP A 404 -4.91 -40.64 -5.20
C ASP A 404 -6.22 -40.02 -5.72
N ARG A 405 -7.22 -40.88 -5.91
CA ARG A 405 -8.56 -40.47 -6.37
C ARG A 405 -9.28 -39.60 -5.35
N ALA A 406 -9.17 -39.89 -4.05
CA ALA A 406 -9.88 -39.14 -3.02
C ALA A 406 -9.37 -37.70 -2.96
N LEU A 407 -8.05 -37.52 -3.11
CA LEU A 407 -7.44 -36.20 -3.17
C LEU A 407 -7.87 -35.41 -4.43
N ALA A 408 -8.02 -36.08 -5.57
CA ALA A 408 -8.55 -35.47 -6.79
C ALA A 408 -10.03 -35.05 -6.63
N GLU A 409 -10.86 -35.86 -5.98
CA GLU A 409 -12.27 -35.56 -5.66
C GLU A 409 -12.38 -34.34 -4.73
N GLN A 410 -11.52 -34.23 -3.71
CA GLN A 410 -11.45 -33.07 -2.83
C GLN A 410 -11.08 -31.79 -3.61
N ALA A 411 -10.05 -31.85 -4.45
CA ALA A 411 -9.62 -30.72 -5.27
C ALA A 411 -10.74 -30.23 -6.21
N ALA A 412 -11.48 -31.15 -6.86
CA ALA A 412 -12.61 -30.80 -7.71
C ALA A 412 -13.74 -30.10 -6.93
N GLY A 413 -14.09 -30.63 -5.75
CA GLY A 413 -15.09 -30.03 -4.87
C GLY A 413 -14.75 -28.60 -4.45
N GLU A 414 -13.49 -28.38 -4.10
CA GLU A 414 -12.98 -27.07 -3.70
C GLU A 414 -12.98 -26.07 -4.88
N LEU A 415 -12.51 -26.50 -6.06
CA LEU A 415 -12.52 -25.66 -7.27
C LEU A 415 -13.94 -25.21 -7.67
N MET A 416 -14.95 -26.07 -7.52
CA MET A 416 -16.35 -25.66 -7.75
C MET A 416 -16.78 -24.54 -6.79
N GLY A 417 -16.49 -24.70 -5.49
CA GLY A 417 -16.82 -23.67 -4.50
C GLY A 417 -16.09 -22.34 -4.73
N VAL A 418 -14.84 -22.39 -5.19
CA VAL A 418 -14.05 -21.22 -5.61
C VAL A 418 -14.71 -20.50 -6.77
N ILE A 419 -15.03 -21.22 -7.85
CA ILE A 419 -15.65 -20.66 -9.07
C ILE A 419 -17.02 -20.03 -8.74
N GLU A 420 -17.86 -20.71 -7.97
CA GLU A 420 -19.16 -20.19 -7.53
C GLU A 420 -19.02 -18.89 -6.74
N THR A 421 -18.05 -18.84 -5.81
CA THR A 421 -17.81 -17.66 -4.97
C THR A 421 -17.35 -16.49 -5.79
N LEU A 422 -16.36 -16.69 -6.68
CA LEU A 422 -15.85 -15.63 -7.55
C LEU A 422 -16.92 -15.10 -8.51
N ARG A 423 -17.76 -15.98 -9.08
CA ARG A 423 -18.91 -15.55 -9.90
C ARG A 423 -19.93 -14.76 -9.08
N GLY A 424 -20.22 -15.17 -7.84
CA GLY A 424 -21.10 -14.44 -6.93
C GLY A 424 -20.56 -13.09 -6.46
N LEU A 425 -19.27 -12.82 -6.67
CA LEU A 425 -18.61 -11.53 -6.43
C LEU A 425 -18.41 -10.70 -7.70
N ASP A 426 -18.96 -11.11 -8.85
CA ASP A 426 -18.73 -10.51 -10.17
C ASP A 426 -17.26 -10.54 -10.64
N HIS A 427 -16.45 -11.45 -10.08
CA HIS A 427 -15.06 -11.68 -10.48
C HIS A 427 -14.96 -12.77 -11.57
N ALA A 428 -15.67 -12.58 -12.68
CA ALA A 428 -15.80 -13.59 -13.73
C ALA A 428 -14.45 -13.99 -14.37
N ALA A 429 -13.51 -13.06 -14.50
CA ALA A 429 -12.18 -13.33 -15.04
C ALA A 429 -11.37 -14.26 -14.12
N ASP A 430 -11.42 -14.03 -12.81
CA ASP A 430 -10.75 -14.87 -11.81
C ASP A 430 -11.39 -16.26 -11.75
N ALA A 431 -12.73 -16.33 -11.81
CA ALA A 431 -13.44 -17.61 -11.86
C ALA A 431 -13.01 -18.46 -13.07
N LYS A 432 -12.90 -17.82 -14.24
CA LYS A 432 -12.51 -18.48 -15.49
C LYS A 432 -11.11 -19.11 -15.43
N ARG A 433 -10.19 -18.55 -14.64
CA ARG A 433 -8.84 -19.11 -14.45
C ARG A 433 -8.85 -20.53 -13.87
N PHE A 434 -9.85 -20.87 -13.05
CA PHE A 434 -9.94 -22.16 -12.36
C PHE A 434 -10.71 -23.23 -13.15
N GLU A 435 -11.48 -22.84 -14.17
CA GLU A 435 -12.28 -23.79 -14.97
C GLU A 435 -11.43 -24.89 -15.63
N PRO A 436 -10.25 -24.62 -16.23
CA PRO A 436 -9.41 -25.67 -16.80
C PRO A 436 -8.92 -26.68 -15.75
N ARG A 437 -8.64 -26.22 -14.53
CA ARG A 437 -8.20 -27.08 -13.42
C ARG A 437 -9.33 -27.97 -12.90
N LEU A 438 -10.56 -27.48 -12.90
CA LEU A 438 -11.73 -28.29 -12.55
C LEU A 438 -11.95 -29.41 -13.57
N VAL A 439 -11.82 -29.10 -14.87
CA VAL A 439 -11.89 -30.11 -15.94
C VAL A 439 -10.78 -31.15 -15.80
N GLU A 440 -9.56 -30.71 -15.52
CA GLU A 440 -8.41 -31.58 -15.26
C GLU A 440 -8.65 -32.54 -14.08
N ALA A 441 -9.18 -32.02 -12.97
CA ALA A 441 -9.53 -32.84 -11.81
C ALA A 441 -10.60 -33.89 -12.17
N GLY A 442 -11.64 -33.50 -12.91
CA GLY A 442 -12.66 -34.43 -13.40
C GLY A 442 -12.10 -35.55 -14.27
N ALA A 443 -11.18 -35.23 -15.19
CA ALA A 443 -10.52 -36.21 -16.03
C ALA A 443 -9.68 -37.20 -15.22
N LEU A 444 -8.90 -36.71 -14.26
CA LEU A 444 -8.08 -37.55 -13.38
C LEU A 444 -8.95 -38.51 -12.55
N ILE A 445 -10.07 -38.02 -11.99
CA ILE A 445 -11.01 -38.87 -11.22
C ILE A 445 -11.57 -40.00 -12.10
N GLN A 446 -11.93 -39.71 -13.35
CA GLN A 446 -12.43 -40.74 -14.27
C GLN A 446 -11.35 -41.75 -14.66
N GLN A 447 -10.10 -41.31 -14.82
CA GLN A 447 -8.98 -42.19 -15.10
C GLN A 447 -8.72 -43.15 -13.92
N LEU A 448 -8.63 -42.62 -12.70
CA LEU A 448 -8.39 -43.38 -11.46
C LEU A 448 -9.59 -44.22 -11.00
N ARG A 449 -10.76 -44.05 -11.62
CA ARG A 449 -11.92 -44.94 -11.41
C ARG A 449 -11.85 -46.19 -12.30
N LYS A 450 -11.11 -46.13 -13.42
CA LYS A 450 -11.03 -47.19 -14.43
C LYS A 450 -9.80 -48.09 -14.29
N GLY A 451 -8.72 -47.57 -13.71
CA GLY A 451 -7.57 -48.36 -13.24
C GLY A 451 -7.81 -48.85 -11.83
#